data_AF-A0A162ZWV1-F1
#
_entry.id   AF-A0A162ZWV1-F1
#
_cell.length_a   1.000
_cell.length_b   1.000
_cell.length_c   1.000
_cell.angle_alpha   90.00
_cell.angle_beta   90.00
_cell.angle_gamma   90.00
#
_symmetry.space_group_name_H-M   'P 1'
#
loop_
_entity.id
_entity.type
_entity.pdbx_description
1 polymer ?
#
loop_
_entity_poly.entity_id
_entity_poly.type
_entity_poly.pdbx_seq_one_letter_code
_entity_poly.pdbx_strand_id
1 'polypeptide(L)'
;MKLKLIFPYPAWKEVSEKYFITIHRNKIHNYIGLHPLKKSIGFSEQEESEKFINSFYKIYKLDKLDRKELNTKATHEIVSQELHNAVQGHKYCLKLNWFQEFYINWFHKKYIIQSLDFKKSILTGFAGAIIGALVTLAFQTNQKTQNETNIPIKKEIKNQNEQKPIIKLTEFQDGRWISTTDSLSGIEIKNGKWMMFYKGTETDSTYIYDFKIKREYIKELGTEHKPFEFLTIMNKSDTLDYSILEYSNELLSLSYIPRGNTLNYKPEK
;
A
#
# COMPACT_ATOMS: atom_id res chain seq x y z
N MET A 1 4.32 6.10 -3.96
CA MET A 1 4.58 7.08 -2.89
C MET A 1 5.83 7.87 -3.21
N LYS A 2 5.76 9.21 -3.16
CA LYS A 2 6.88 10.12 -3.41
C LYS A 2 7.67 10.34 -2.10
N LEU A 3 8.99 10.20 -2.15
CA LEU A 3 9.89 10.36 -0.99
C LEU A 3 10.97 11.38 -1.31
N LYS A 4 11.15 12.36 -0.43
CA LYS A 4 12.17 13.41 -0.57
C LYS A 4 13.54 12.87 -0.17
N LEU A 5 14.53 13.07 -1.02
CA LEU A 5 15.92 12.70 -0.77
C LEU A 5 16.63 13.80 0.02
N ILE A 6 17.46 13.39 0.97
CA ILE A 6 18.31 14.27 1.77
C ILE A 6 19.75 13.83 1.54
N PHE A 7 20.57 14.78 1.12
CA PHE A 7 22.00 14.56 0.89
C PHE A 7 22.77 15.01 2.13
N PRO A 8 23.60 14.14 2.71
CA PRO A 8 24.40 14.50 3.88
C PRO A 8 25.57 15.44 3.52
N TYR A 9 25.90 15.57 2.23
CA TYR A 9 26.99 16.43 1.78
C TYR A 9 26.59 17.92 1.78
N PRO A 10 27.40 18.82 2.39
CA PRO A 10 27.09 20.24 2.51
C PRO A 10 26.78 20.92 1.16
N ALA A 11 27.54 20.58 0.12
CA ALA A 11 27.37 21.15 -1.23
C ALA A 11 26.02 20.80 -1.90
N TRP A 12 25.29 19.82 -1.35
CA TRP A 12 24.04 19.31 -1.91
C TRP A 12 22.84 19.58 -0.99
N LYS A 13 23.06 20.29 0.10
CA LYS A 13 22.05 20.52 1.14
C LYS A 13 20.91 21.40 0.63
N GLU A 14 21.23 22.43 -0.16
CA GLU A 14 20.27 23.38 -0.73
C GLU A 14 19.43 22.78 -1.86
N VAL A 15 19.99 21.84 -2.62
CA VAL A 15 19.30 21.17 -3.74
C VAL A 15 18.46 19.97 -3.31
N SER A 16 18.63 19.48 -2.07
CA SER A 16 17.83 18.39 -1.49
C SER A 16 16.31 18.66 -1.50
N GLU A 17 15.92 19.94 -1.57
CA GLU A 17 14.55 20.39 -1.69
C GLU A 17 13.82 19.79 -2.89
N LYS A 18 14.55 19.60 -3.99
CA LYS A 18 14.01 19.30 -5.31
C LYS A 18 14.05 17.83 -5.67
N TYR A 19 14.84 17.01 -4.94
CA TYR A 19 15.11 15.64 -5.34
C TYR A 19 14.23 14.64 -4.62
N PHE A 20 13.68 13.72 -5.39
CA PHE A 20 12.76 12.74 -4.88
C PHE A 20 12.84 11.45 -5.67
N ILE A 21 12.43 10.39 -5.00
CA ILE A 21 12.15 9.11 -5.62
C ILE A 21 10.67 8.83 -5.54
N THR A 22 10.14 8.19 -6.55
CA THR A 22 8.81 7.60 -6.51
C THR A 22 8.98 6.12 -6.31
N ILE A 23 8.53 5.63 -5.15
CA ILE A 23 8.50 4.19 -4.86
C ILE A 23 7.12 3.63 -5.15
N HIS A 24 7.08 2.42 -5.70
CA HIS A 24 5.89 1.63 -5.89
C HIS A 24 6.18 0.23 -5.36
N ARG A 25 5.46 -0.20 -4.32
CA ARG A 25 5.72 -1.45 -3.60
C ARG A 25 7.17 -1.50 -3.07
N ASN A 26 7.90 -2.55 -3.42
CA ASN A 26 9.31 -2.76 -3.06
C ASN A 26 10.30 -2.28 -4.13
N LYS A 27 9.85 -1.45 -5.08
CA LYS A 27 10.70 -0.87 -6.14
C LYS A 27 10.70 0.65 -6.15
N ILE A 28 11.82 1.23 -6.57
CA ILE A 28 11.95 2.62 -6.99
C ILE A 28 11.54 2.65 -8.46
N HIS A 29 10.46 3.35 -8.79
CA HIS A 29 10.05 3.57 -10.18
C HIS A 29 10.85 4.69 -10.81
N ASN A 30 10.81 5.88 -10.21
CA ASN A 30 11.42 7.08 -10.79
C ASN A 30 12.36 7.73 -9.77
N TYR A 31 13.40 8.37 -10.29
CA TYR A 31 14.26 9.30 -9.58
C TYR A 31 14.23 10.63 -10.32
N ILE A 32 14.01 11.70 -9.56
CA ILE A 32 14.19 13.07 -10.05
C ILE A 32 15.32 13.67 -9.23
N GLY A 33 16.41 14.00 -9.91
CA GLY A 33 17.52 14.71 -9.30
C GLY A 33 18.66 14.95 -10.26
N LEU A 34 19.82 15.29 -9.71
CA LEU A 34 20.98 15.55 -10.54
C LEU A 34 21.47 14.26 -11.14
N HIS A 35 21.58 14.30 -12.45
CA HIS A 35 22.37 13.35 -13.18
C HIS A 35 23.76 13.92 -13.32
N PRO A 36 24.81 13.13 -13.05
CA PRO A 36 26.13 13.52 -13.49
C PRO A 36 26.09 13.55 -15.02
N LEU A 37 26.07 14.76 -15.58
CA LEU A 37 26.41 14.93 -16.99
C LEU A 37 27.76 14.25 -17.19
N LYS A 38 27.83 13.35 -18.18
CA LYS A 38 29.11 12.85 -18.67
C LYS A 38 29.99 14.08 -18.85
N LYS A 39 31.12 14.16 -18.13
CA LYS A 39 32.14 15.19 -18.33
C LYS A 39 32.73 15.02 -19.73
N SER A 40 32.00 15.46 -20.76
CA SER A 40 32.59 15.90 -22.01
C SER A 40 32.94 17.36 -21.80
N ILE A 41 34.18 17.60 -21.37
CA ILE A 41 34.99 18.82 -21.55
C ILE A 41 34.18 20.09 -21.81
N GLY A 42 34.01 20.91 -20.77
CA GLY A 42 33.31 22.20 -20.83
C GLY A 42 32.16 22.23 -19.84
N PHE A 43 32.07 23.30 -19.04
CA PHE A 43 31.09 23.51 -17.97
C PHE A 43 29.70 22.97 -18.32
N SER A 44 29.23 21.99 -17.55
CA SER A 44 27.91 21.41 -17.76
C SER A 44 26.94 21.94 -16.69
N GLU A 45 25.96 22.75 -17.11
CA GLU A 45 24.82 23.11 -16.27
C GLU A 45 24.16 21.84 -15.74
N GLN A 46 24.03 21.74 -14.42
CA GLN A 46 23.43 20.61 -13.74
C GLN A 46 21.91 20.61 -13.99
N GLU A 47 21.46 19.95 -15.06
CA GLU A 47 20.03 19.83 -15.35
C GLU A 47 19.35 18.76 -14.47
N GLU A 48 18.26 19.17 -13.82
CA GLU A 48 17.33 18.27 -13.16
C GLU A 48 16.64 17.41 -14.21
N SER A 49 16.80 16.08 -14.15
CA SER A 49 16.11 15.17 -15.06
C SER A 49 15.43 14.03 -14.31
N GLU A 50 14.36 13.52 -14.91
CA GLU A 50 13.65 12.34 -14.45
C GLU A 50 14.22 11.10 -15.11
N LYS A 51 14.58 10.11 -14.29
CA LYS A 51 15.05 8.81 -14.74
C LYS A 51 14.16 7.70 -14.20
N PHE A 52 13.69 6.86 -15.12
CA PHE A 52 13.07 5.59 -14.79
C PHE A 52 14.15 4.59 -14.34
N ILE A 53 14.00 4.05 -13.13
CA ILE A 53 14.98 3.17 -12.46
C ILE A 53 14.43 1.76 -12.23
N ASN A 54 13.13 1.58 -11.98
CA ASN A 54 12.51 0.26 -11.75
C ASN A 54 13.33 -0.77 -10.91
N SER A 55 14.04 -0.31 -9.88
CA SER A 55 14.99 -1.14 -9.12
C SER A 55 14.45 -1.46 -7.74
N PHE A 56 14.71 -2.67 -7.24
CA PHE A 56 14.50 -2.98 -5.83
C PHE A 56 15.37 -2.10 -4.93
N TYR A 57 14.90 -1.87 -3.71
CA TYR A 57 15.62 -1.08 -2.72
C TYR A 57 15.59 -1.73 -1.34
N LYS A 58 16.49 -1.30 -0.47
CA LYS A 58 16.48 -1.58 0.97
C LYS A 58 16.49 -0.26 1.72
N ILE A 59 15.80 -0.21 2.86
CA ILE A 59 15.81 0.96 3.76
C ILE A 59 16.33 0.56 5.13
N TYR A 60 17.32 1.29 5.61
CA TYR A 60 17.94 1.14 6.92
C TYR A 60 17.62 2.35 7.79
N LYS A 61 17.39 2.13 9.09
CA LYS A 61 17.16 3.22 10.03
C LYS A 61 18.52 3.70 10.52
N LEU A 62 18.74 5.02 10.44
CA LEU A 62 19.98 5.63 10.92
C LEU A 62 19.89 5.83 12.43
N ASP A 63 20.93 5.43 13.15
CA ASP A 63 20.99 5.63 14.59
C ASP A 63 21.37 7.08 14.95
N LYS A 64 21.62 7.38 16.23
CA LYS A 64 22.01 8.73 16.65
C LYS A 64 23.45 9.08 16.23
N LEU A 65 24.35 8.10 16.19
CA LEU A 65 25.76 8.28 15.83
C LEU A 65 25.88 8.52 14.32
N ASP A 66 25.23 7.69 13.50
CA ASP A 66 25.21 7.81 12.04
C ASP A 66 24.74 9.20 11.60
N ARG A 67 23.68 9.70 12.23
CA ARG A 67 23.12 11.03 11.91
C ARG A 67 24.06 12.17 12.29
N LYS A 68 24.84 12.01 13.36
CA LYS A 68 25.83 13.00 13.81
C LYS A 68 27.03 13.02 12.86
N GLU A 69 27.53 11.85 12.47
CA GLU A 69 28.63 11.71 11.51
C GLU A 69 28.26 12.31 10.15
N LEU A 70 27.06 12.00 9.66
CA LEU A 70 26.54 12.50 8.40
C LEU A 70 26.01 13.95 8.48
N ASN A 71 26.04 14.59 9.66
CA ASN A 71 25.49 15.93 9.91
C ASN A 71 24.10 16.15 9.27
N THR A 72 23.21 15.15 9.41
CA THR A 72 21.92 15.11 8.70
C THR A 72 20.73 14.96 9.62
N LYS A 73 19.59 15.56 9.21
CA LYS A 73 18.28 15.39 9.86
C LYS A 73 17.51 14.17 9.33
N ALA A 74 18.08 13.42 8.39
CA ALA A 74 17.46 12.22 7.87
C ALA A 74 17.32 11.14 8.94
N THR A 75 16.31 10.29 8.79
CA THR A 75 16.01 9.19 9.73
C THR A 75 16.38 7.83 9.16
N HIS A 76 16.50 7.73 7.84
CA HIS A 76 16.72 6.48 7.14
C HIS A 76 17.73 6.65 6.00
N GLU A 77 18.39 5.57 5.62
CA GLU A 77 19.19 5.44 4.41
C GLU A 77 18.47 4.50 3.44
N ILE A 78 18.46 4.86 2.16
CA ILE A 78 17.95 4.00 1.08
C ILE A 78 19.09 3.53 0.19
N VAL A 79 19.10 2.23 -0.07
CA VAL A 79 20.13 1.56 -0.87
C VAL A 79 19.47 0.85 -2.04
N SER A 80 19.92 1.17 -3.25
CA SER A 80 19.52 0.54 -4.51
C SER A 80 20.70 0.63 -5.48
N GLN A 81 20.99 -0.45 -6.20
CA GLN A 81 22.15 -0.51 -7.10
C GLN A 81 22.03 0.49 -8.26
N GLU A 82 20.86 0.56 -8.88
CA GLU A 82 20.63 1.51 -9.98
C GLU A 82 20.58 2.96 -9.51
N LEU A 83 20.08 3.18 -8.29
CA LEU A 83 20.11 4.50 -7.67
C LEU A 83 21.56 4.91 -7.37
N HIS A 84 22.38 4.00 -6.84
CA HIS A 84 23.81 4.21 -6.60
C HIS A 84 24.57 4.58 -7.89
N ASN A 85 24.26 3.89 -9.00
CA ASN A 85 24.82 4.18 -10.31
C ASN A 85 24.38 5.55 -10.85
N ALA A 86 23.15 5.98 -10.54
CA ALA A 86 22.64 7.27 -10.98
C ALA A 86 23.37 8.47 -10.36
N VAL A 87 24.02 8.32 -9.20
CA VAL A 87 24.71 9.41 -8.48
C VAL A 87 26.16 9.14 -8.13
N GLN A 88 26.84 8.21 -8.83
CA GLN A 88 28.27 7.94 -8.62
C GLN A 88 28.61 7.53 -7.17
N GLY A 89 27.69 6.84 -6.52
CA GLY A 89 27.96 6.16 -5.26
C GLY A 89 27.78 6.97 -3.97
N HIS A 90 27.19 8.16 -4.05
CA HIS A 90 26.79 8.89 -2.85
C HIS A 90 25.66 8.19 -2.08
N LYS A 91 25.67 8.33 -0.73
CA LYS A 91 24.63 7.81 0.15
C LYS A 91 23.35 8.66 0.05
N TYR A 92 22.20 7.99 0.07
CA TYR A 92 20.89 8.63 0.03
C TYR A 92 20.17 8.48 1.34
N CYS A 93 19.85 9.62 1.95
CA CYS A 93 19.12 9.62 3.18
C CYS A 93 17.68 10.10 2.94
N LEU A 94 16.77 9.66 3.80
CA LEU A 94 15.35 9.98 3.75
C LEU A 94 14.93 10.47 5.14
N LYS A 95 14.08 11.48 5.18
CA LYS A 95 13.31 11.80 6.39
C LYS A 95 11.90 11.29 6.19
N LEU A 96 11.65 10.08 6.67
CA LEU A 96 10.33 9.46 6.60
C LEU A 96 9.45 10.03 7.71
N ASN A 97 8.22 10.41 7.34
CA ASN A 97 7.15 10.58 8.30
C ASN A 97 6.58 9.20 8.70
N TRP A 98 5.74 9.19 9.74
CA TRP A 98 5.19 7.95 10.29
C TRP A 98 4.39 7.13 9.25
N PHE A 99 3.62 7.78 8.35
CA PHE A 99 2.88 7.08 7.30
C PHE A 99 3.80 6.47 6.24
N GLN A 100 4.88 7.18 5.87
CA GLN A 100 5.87 6.69 4.92
C GLN A 100 6.66 5.52 5.49
N GLU A 101 7.07 5.60 6.76
CA GLU A 101 7.70 4.49 7.49
C GLU A 101 6.75 3.30 7.56
N PHE A 102 5.46 3.54 7.83
CA PHE A 102 4.43 2.52 7.83
C PHE A 102 4.31 1.82 6.46
N TYR A 103 4.13 2.59 5.40
CA TYR A 103 4.00 2.08 4.03
C TYR A 103 5.21 1.25 3.60
N ILE A 104 6.43 1.76 3.82
CA ILE A 104 7.67 1.06 3.45
C ILE A 104 7.78 -0.26 4.20
N ASN A 105 7.57 -0.24 5.51
CA ASN A 105 7.68 -1.44 6.34
C ASN A 105 6.58 -2.46 6.05
N TRP A 106 5.38 -2.00 5.65
CA TRP A 106 4.32 -2.86 5.12
C TRP A 106 4.77 -3.62 3.88
N PHE A 107 5.35 -2.92 2.89
CA PHE A 107 5.80 -3.55 1.64
C PHE A 107 7.11 -4.35 1.77
N HIS A 108 8.00 -3.96 2.68
CA HIS A 108 9.22 -4.72 3.02
C HIS A 108 8.96 -5.89 3.96
N LYS A 109 7.70 -6.07 4.39
CA LYS A 109 7.33 -7.07 5.38
C LYS A 109 8.14 -6.91 6.70
N LYS A 110 8.60 -5.70 7.04
CA LYS A 110 9.27 -5.41 8.33
C LYS A 110 8.28 -5.39 9.51
N TYR A 111 6.98 -5.23 9.25
CA TYR A 111 5.92 -5.44 10.24
C TYR A 111 5.41 -6.88 10.28
N ILE A 112 6.23 -7.87 9.90
CA ILE A 112 5.96 -9.25 10.30
C ILE A 112 6.03 -9.30 11.83
N ILE A 113 4.86 -9.16 12.46
CA ILE A 113 4.48 -9.65 13.78
C ILE A 113 5.43 -9.21 14.92
N GLN A 114 5.26 -7.95 15.36
CA GLN A 114 5.18 -7.68 16.79
C GLN A 114 3.77 -7.19 17.05
N SER A 115 2.92 -8.06 17.62
CA SER A 115 1.51 -7.80 17.87
C SER A 115 1.24 -6.62 18.81
N LEU A 116 2.29 -6.02 19.41
CA LEU A 116 2.21 -4.76 20.13
C LEU A 116 2.48 -3.53 19.24
N ASP A 117 3.56 -3.52 18.46
CA ASP A 117 3.96 -2.34 17.69
C ASP A 117 3.08 -2.11 16.45
N PHE A 118 2.63 -3.19 15.80
CA PHE A 118 1.66 -3.09 14.71
C PHE A 118 0.28 -2.63 15.23
N LYS A 119 -0.20 -3.21 16.36
CA LYS A 119 -1.43 -2.75 17.00
C LYS A 119 -1.32 -1.30 17.47
N LYS A 120 -0.19 -0.89 18.03
CA LYS A 120 0.07 0.49 18.47
C LYS A 120 0.13 1.43 17.27
N SER A 121 0.79 1.05 16.17
CA SER A 121 0.85 1.84 14.94
C SER A 121 -0.54 2.00 14.31
N ILE A 122 -1.29 0.90 14.13
CA ILE A 122 -2.68 0.94 13.67
C ILE A 122 -3.56 1.76 14.61
N LEU A 123 -3.51 1.52 15.92
CA LEU A 123 -4.31 2.26 16.90
C LEU A 123 -3.96 3.75 16.90
N THR A 124 -2.70 4.13 16.70
CA THR A 124 -2.29 5.55 16.59
C THR A 124 -2.75 6.17 15.26
N GLY A 125 -2.71 5.41 14.16
CA GLY A 125 -3.20 5.84 12.84
C GLY A 125 -4.72 5.98 12.78
N PHE A 126 -5.45 5.00 13.31
CA PHE A 126 -6.91 5.04 13.44
C PHE A 126 -7.34 6.05 14.49
N ALA A 127 -6.67 6.18 15.64
CA ALA A 127 -6.96 7.26 16.59
C ALA A 127 -6.70 8.64 15.98
N GLY A 128 -5.63 8.82 15.20
CA GLY A 128 -5.36 10.07 14.48
C GLY A 128 -6.40 10.37 13.40
N ALA A 129 -6.83 9.36 12.63
CA ALA A 129 -7.87 9.51 11.61
C ALA A 129 -9.27 9.72 12.23
N ILE A 130 -9.58 9.06 13.35
CA ILE A 130 -10.82 9.23 14.11
C ILE A 130 -10.83 10.60 14.81
N ILE A 131 -9.73 11.03 15.44
CA ILE A 131 -9.62 12.38 16.02
C ILE A 131 -9.68 13.43 14.91
N GLY A 132 -9.01 13.21 13.77
CA GLY A 132 -9.09 14.09 12.61
C GLY A 132 -10.52 14.19 12.04
N ALA A 133 -11.21 13.06 11.92
CA ALA A 133 -12.61 12.98 11.51
C ALA A 133 -13.55 13.61 12.54
N LEU A 134 -13.31 13.42 13.84
CA LEU A 134 -14.09 14.04 14.92
C LEU A 134 -13.83 15.55 15.00
N VAL A 135 -12.62 16.02 14.70
CA VAL A 135 -12.31 17.45 14.59
C VAL A 135 -12.95 18.05 13.35
N THR A 136 -12.90 17.38 12.19
CA THR A 136 -13.61 17.86 10.98
C THR A 136 -15.12 17.83 11.16
N LEU A 137 -15.67 16.79 11.79
CA LEU A 137 -17.08 16.72 12.18
C LEU A 137 -17.42 17.81 13.20
N ALA A 138 -16.58 18.07 14.21
CA ALA A 138 -16.79 19.15 15.18
C ALA A 138 -16.72 20.55 14.54
N PHE A 139 -15.83 20.75 13.56
CA PHE A 139 -15.76 21.98 12.76
C PHE A 139 -16.96 22.12 11.81
N GLN A 140 -17.48 21.01 11.27
CA GLN A 140 -18.69 21.00 10.44
C GLN A 140 -19.97 21.16 11.28
N THR A 141 -20.02 20.65 12.51
CA THR A 141 -21.16 20.81 13.43
C THR A 141 -21.17 22.19 14.10
N ASN A 142 -20.03 22.87 14.25
CA ASN A 142 -19.98 24.26 14.73
C ASN A 142 -20.56 25.28 13.72
N GLN A 143 -20.81 24.89 12.47
CA GLN A 143 -21.60 25.69 11.51
C GLN A 143 -23.08 25.30 11.45
N LYS A 144 -23.52 24.30 12.22
CA LYS A 144 -24.89 23.78 12.18
C LYS A 144 -25.40 23.46 13.59
N THR A 145 -25.69 24.55 14.31
CA THR A 145 -26.72 24.70 15.36
C THR A 145 -26.59 23.88 16.66
N GLN A 146 -26.68 24.66 17.75
CA GLN A 146 -27.11 24.30 19.09
C GLN A 146 -28.17 23.17 19.13
N ASN A 147 -27.91 22.13 19.92
CA ASN A 147 -28.79 21.62 21.00
C ASN A 147 -28.55 20.12 21.30
N GLU A 148 -28.30 19.89 22.59
CA GLU A 148 -28.61 18.72 23.41
C GLU A 148 -27.83 17.40 23.26
N THR A 149 -27.04 17.19 24.30
CA THR A 149 -26.40 15.98 24.82
C THR A 149 -27.42 14.90 25.20
N ASN A 150 -27.08 13.61 24.99
CA ASN A 150 -27.07 12.59 26.05
C ASN A 150 -26.50 11.23 25.55
N ILE A 151 -25.51 10.71 26.29
CA ILE A 151 -24.93 9.37 26.17
C ILE A 151 -25.50 8.53 27.34
N PRO A 152 -25.68 7.20 27.18
CA PRO A 152 -24.90 6.34 28.07
C PRO A 152 -24.27 5.12 27.37
N ILE A 153 -23.00 4.91 27.71
CA ILE A 153 -22.20 3.71 27.46
C ILE A 153 -22.61 2.63 28.46
N LYS A 154 -22.84 1.39 28.00
CA LYS A 154 -22.69 0.20 28.86
C LYS A 154 -21.95 -0.90 28.09
N LYS A 155 -20.74 -1.20 28.54
CA LYS A 155 -19.92 -2.34 28.13
C LYS A 155 -20.32 -3.55 28.98
N GLU A 156 -20.58 -4.69 28.33
CA GLU A 156 -20.40 -6.01 28.94
C GLU A 156 -19.53 -6.86 28.02
N ILE A 157 -18.34 -7.19 28.50
CA ILE A 157 -17.42 -8.14 27.86
C ILE A 157 -17.76 -9.50 28.46
N LYS A 158 -18.35 -10.40 27.67
CA LYS A 158 -18.41 -11.83 28.01
C LYS A 158 -17.29 -12.55 27.27
N ASN A 159 -16.37 -13.12 28.05
CA ASN A 159 -15.36 -14.06 27.61
C ASN A 159 -16.03 -15.27 26.94
N GLN A 160 -15.66 -15.55 25.69
CA GLN A 160 -15.94 -16.83 25.04
C GLN A 160 -14.63 -17.52 24.70
N ASN A 161 -14.59 -18.80 25.08
CA ASN A 161 -13.51 -19.75 24.93
C ASN A 161 -12.83 -19.69 23.55
N GLU A 162 -11.50 -19.63 23.59
CA GLU A 162 -10.62 -19.74 22.43
C GLU A 162 -10.64 -21.17 21.86
N GLN A 163 -11.59 -21.45 20.97
CA GLN A 163 -11.40 -22.51 19.98
C GLN A 163 -10.42 -22.00 18.93
N LYS A 164 -9.34 -22.76 18.68
CA LYS A 164 -8.39 -22.47 17.59
C LYS A 164 -9.19 -22.22 16.30
N PRO A 165 -9.04 -21.04 15.65
CA PRO A 165 -9.80 -20.75 14.46
C PRO A 165 -9.36 -21.70 13.34
N ILE A 166 -10.30 -22.51 12.86
CA ILE A 166 -10.13 -23.27 11.62
C ILE A 166 -9.91 -22.24 10.51
N ILE A 167 -8.75 -22.31 9.87
CA ILE A 167 -8.36 -21.38 8.81
C ILE A 167 -9.19 -21.71 7.57
N LYS A 168 -10.27 -20.96 7.36
CA LYS A 168 -11.09 -21.08 6.15
C LYS A 168 -10.39 -20.39 4.97
N LEU A 169 -9.97 -21.21 4.01
CA LEU A 169 -9.40 -20.76 2.74
C LEU A 169 -10.51 -20.21 1.84
N THR A 170 -10.15 -19.28 0.94
CA THR A 170 -11.11 -18.72 0.00
C THR A 170 -11.43 -19.74 -1.08
N GLU A 171 -12.73 -19.98 -1.25
CA GLU A 171 -13.32 -20.78 -2.31
C GLU A 171 -14.54 -20.03 -2.82
N PHE A 172 -14.41 -19.43 -4.00
CA PHE A 172 -15.49 -18.65 -4.59
C PHE A 172 -16.68 -19.56 -4.90
N GLN A 173 -17.83 -19.20 -4.36
CA GLN A 173 -19.11 -19.81 -4.66
C GLN A 173 -19.77 -19.07 -5.82
N ASP A 174 -20.63 -19.80 -6.54
CA ASP A 174 -21.47 -19.22 -7.57
C ASP A 174 -22.35 -18.12 -6.96
N GLY A 175 -22.46 -16.98 -7.65
CA GLY A 175 -23.18 -15.82 -7.17
C GLY A 175 -22.84 -14.54 -7.92
N ARG A 176 -23.69 -13.52 -7.75
CA ARG A 176 -23.52 -12.20 -8.34
C ARG A 176 -23.12 -11.20 -7.28
N TRP A 177 -22.23 -10.29 -7.66
CA TRP A 177 -21.58 -9.33 -6.79
C TRP A 177 -21.64 -7.95 -7.47
N ILE A 178 -22.27 -6.97 -6.84
CA ILE A 178 -22.43 -5.62 -7.37
C ILE A 178 -21.40 -4.70 -6.74
N SER A 179 -20.76 -3.87 -7.55
CA SER A 179 -19.77 -2.90 -7.08
C SER A 179 -20.41 -1.93 -6.08
N THR A 180 -19.69 -1.64 -5.00
CA THR A 180 -20.15 -0.67 -4.00
C THR A 180 -20.06 0.77 -4.49
N THR A 181 -19.34 1.03 -5.59
CA THR A 181 -19.16 2.38 -6.14
C THR A 181 -19.99 2.61 -7.40
N ASP A 182 -20.37 1.54 -8.11
CA ASP A 182 -21.17 1.61 -9.33
C ASP A 182 -22.19 0.46 -9.34
N SER A 183 -23.47 0.78 -9.15
CA SER A 183 -24.54 -0.22 -9.04
C SER A 183 -24.84 -0.94 -10.36
N LEU A 184 -24.34 -0.43 -11.49
CA LEU A 184 -24.47 -1.06 -12.80
C LEU A 184 -23.34 -2.03 -13.08
N SER A 185 -22.18 -1.91 -12.42
CA SER A 185 -21.04 -2.79 -12.59
C SER A 185 -21.04 -3.94 -11.58
N GLY A 186 -20.68 -5.15 -12.04
CA GLY A 186 -20.59 -6.30 -11.16
C GLY A 186 -19.75 -7.45 -11.70
N ILE A 187 -19.67 -8.48 -10.86
CA ILE A 187 -19.04 -9.76 -11.16
C ILE A 187 -20.10 -10.85 -10.96
N GLU A 188 -20.15 -11.81 -11.87
CA GLU A 188 -20.86 -13.07 -11.69
C GLU A 188 -19.86 -14.21 -11.72
N ILE A 189 -19.90 -15.02 -10.66
CA ILE A 189 -19.18 -16.28 -10.58
C ILE A 189 -20.21 -17.36 -10.87
N LYS A 190 -19.98 -18.13 -11.94
CA LYS A 190 -20.93 -19.18 -12.34
C LYS A 190 -20.20 -20.30 -13.06
N ASN A 191 -20.43 -21.54 -12.65
CA ASN A 191 -19.83 -22.72 -13.28
C ASN A 191 -18.29 -22.62 -13.41
N GLY A 192 -17.63 -22.08 -12.39
CA GLY A 192 -16.17 -21.90 -12.39
C GLY A 192 -15.66 -20.82 -13.36
N LYS A 193 -16.53 -19.97 -13.90
CA LYS A 193 -16.16 -18.80 -14.69
C LYS A 193 -16.31 -17.52 -13.89
N TRP A 194 -15.42 -16.57 -14.15
CA TRP A 194 -15.47 -15.22 -13.61
C TRP A 194 -15.94 -14.27 -14.71
N MET A 195 -17.12 -13.68 -14.55
CA MET A 195 -17.74 -12.85 -15.59
C MET A 195 -17.89 -11.44 -15.07
N MET A 196 -17.25 -10.48 -15.73
CA MET A 196 -17.50 -9.06 -15.45
C MET A 196 -18.71 -8.60 -16.25
N PHE A 197 -19.54 -7.75 -15.67
CA PHE A 197 -20.69 -7.21 -16.40
C PHE A 197 -20.96 -5.74 -16.08
N TYR A 198 -21.65 -5.11 -17.02
CA TYR A 198 -22.30 -3.82 -16.84
C TYR A 198 -23.79 -3.96 -17.19
N LYS A 199 -24.69 -3.53 -16.30
CA LYS A 199 -26.13 -3.64 -16.52
C LYS A 199 -26.54 -2.81 -17.73
N GLY A 200 -27.34 -3.40 -18.61
CA GLY A 200 -27.80 -2.75 -19.85
C GLY A 200 -26.87 -2.96 -21.05
N THR A 201 -25.76 -3.69 -20.90
CA THR A 201 -24.90 -4.12 -22.01
C THR A 201 -24.94 -5.64 -22.14
N GLU A 202 -24.96 -6.16 -23.37
CA GLU A 202 -24.73 -7.58 -23.61
C GLU A 202 -23.33 -7.98 -23.12
N THR A 203 -23.24 -9.08 -22.38
CA THR A 203 -21.97 -9.59 -21.88
C THR A 203 -21.24 -10.29 -23.03
N ASP A 204 -20.23 -9.62 -23.59
CA ASP A 204 -19.33 -10.22 -24.57
C ASP A 204 -18.45 -11.29 -23.91
N SER A 205 -18.07 -12.29 -24.70
CA SER A 205 -17.05 -13.30 -24.41
C SER A 205 -15.74 -12.73 -23.87
N THR A 206 -15.40 -11.48 -24.23
CA THR A 206 -14.23 -10.74 -23.70
C THR A 206 -14.33 -10.39 -22.22
N TYR A 207 -15.50 -10.53 -21.61
CA TYR A 207 -15.71 -10.33 -20.17
C TYR A 207 -15.83 -11.65 -19.38
N ILE A 208 -15.66 -12.79 -20.04
CA ILE A 208 -15.71 -14.13 -19.42
C ILE A 208 -14.29 -14.65 -19.25
N TYR A 209 -13.91 -14.96 -18.02
CA TYR A 209 -12.57 -15.38 -17.63
C TYR A 209 -12.58 -16.76 -16.98
N ASP A 210 -11.52 -17.53 -17.24
CA ASP A 210 -11.07 -18.58 -16.34
C ASP A 210 -10.41 -17.95 -15.12
N PHE A 211 -10.55 -18.56 -13.94
CA PHE A 211 -9.90 -18.05 -12.74
C PHE A 211 -9.17 -19.11 -11.94
N LYS A 212 -8.13 -18.68 -11.22
CA LYS A 212 -7.34 -19.52 -10.32
C LYS A 212 -7.00 -18.74 -9.05
N ILE A 213 -7.05 -19.44 -7.91
CA ILE A 213 -6.57 -18.90 -6.63
C ILE A 213 -5.17 -19.46 -6.36
N LYS A 214 -4.18 -18.57 -6.28
CA LYS A 214 -2.82 -18.91 -5.86
C LYS A 214 -2.68 -18.61 -4.36
N ARG A 215 -2.09 -19.55 -3.62
CA ARG A 215 -1.83 -19.42 -2.18
C ARG A 215 -0.34 -19.37 -1.93
N GLU A 216 0.13 -18.37 -1.19
CA GLU A 216 1.53 -18.25 -0.77
C GLU A 216 1.65 -18.38 0.75
N TYR A 217 2.37 -19.41 1.19
CA TYR A 217 2.63 -19.71 2.59
C TYR A 217 4.03 -19.23 2.96
N ILE A 218 4.16 -18.51 4.07
CA ILE A 218 5.46 -18.14 4.63
C ILE A 218 5.84 -19.22 5.64
N LYS A 219 6.81 -20.07 5.27
CA LYS A 219 7.23 -21.25 6.06
C LYS A 219 7.92 -20.93 7.40
N GLU A 220 8.22 -19.66 7.70
CA GLU A 220 9.12 -19.27 8.80
C GLU A 220 8.48 -19.16 10.19
N LEU A 221 7.16 -19.28 10.32
CA LEU A 221 6.49 -19.21 11.62
C LEU A 221 5.73 -20.51 11.83
N GLY A 222 6.15 -21.33 12.80
CA GLY A 222 5.54 -22.60 13.21
C GLY A 222 4.12 -22.50 13.78
N THR A 223 3.30 -21.61 13.23
CA THR A 223 1.88 -21.41 13.50
C THR A 223 1.13 -21.42 12.16
N GLU A 224 0.07 -22.23 12.09
CA GLU A 224 -0.85 -22.23 10.95
C GLU A 224 -1.45 -20.82 10.83
N HIS A 225 -0.98 -20.04 9.85
CA HIS A 225 -1.56 -18.76 9.49
C HIS A 225 -2.26 -18.87 8.14
N LYS A 226 -3.34 -18.11 7.96
CA LYS A 226 -4.04 -18.05 6.67
C LYS A 226 -3.04 -17.63 5.59
N PRO A 227 -2.87 -18.41 4.51
CA PRO A 227 -1.98 -18.03 3.42
C PRO A 227 -2.44 -16.73 2.79
N PHE A 228 -1.52 -16.01 2.16
CA PHE A 228 -1.90 -14.95 1.24
C PHE A 228 -2.57 -15.57 0.03
N GLU A 229 -3.75 -15.07 -0.34
CA GLU A 229 -4.53 -15.58 -1.46
C GLU A 229 -4.58 -14.53 -2.57
N PHE A 230 -4.25 -14.97 -3.77
CA PHE A 230 -4.23 -14.15 -4.98
C PHE A 230 -5.19 -14.76 -5.99
N LEU A 231 -5.93 -13.91 -6.68
CA LEU A 231 -6.81 -14.28 -7.78
C LEU A 231 -6.13 -13.87 -9.09
N THR A 232 -5.94 -14.84 -9.98
CA THR A 232 -5.60 -14.58 -11.37
C THR A 232 -6.81 -14.95 -12.22
N ILE A 233 -7.29 -14.01 -13.02
CA ILE A 233 -8.32 -14.24 -14.04
C ILE A 233 -7.71 -14.06 -15.42
N MET A 234 -8.09 -14.92 -16.37
CA MET A 234 -7.49 -14.94 -17.71
C MET A 234 -8.53 -15.31 -18.76
N ASN A 235 -8.47 -14.64 -19.91
CA ASN A 235 -9.20 -15.02 -21.11
C ASN A 235 -8.27 -14.93 -22.33
N LYS A 236 -8.81 -14.90 -23.54
CA LYS A 236 -8.02 -14.83 -24.78
C LYS A 236 -7.29 -13.49 -24.98
N SER A 237 -7.76 -12.43 -24.33
CA SER A 237 -7.34 -11.05 -24.58
C SER A 237 -6.51 -10.47 -23.44
N ASP A 238 -6.73 -10.93 -22.20
CA ASP A 238 -6.14 -10.30 -21.02
C ASP A 238 -5.89 -11.30 -19.87
N THR A 239 -4.99 -10.92 -18.98
CA THR A 239 -4.70 -11.59 -17.71
C THR A 239 -4.62 -10.55 -16.60
N LEU A 240 -5.48 -10.69 -15.59
CA LEU A 240 -5.59 -9.74 -14.51
C LEU A 240 -5.30 -10.43 -13.18
N ASP A 241 -4.42 -9.82 -12.39
CA ASP A 241 -4.02 -10.33 -11.08
C ASP A 241 -4.53 -9.43 -9.95
N TYR A 242 -5.06 -10.07 -8.91
CA TYR A 242 -5.62 -9.43 -7.72
C TYR A 242 -5.11 -10.08 -6.44
N SER A 243 -4.90 -9.27 -5.40
CA SER A 243 -4.85 -9.78 -4.04
C SER A 243 -6.28 -9.91 -3.50
N ILE A 244 -6.63 -11.05 -2.92
CA ILE A 244 -7.91 -11.24 -2.22
C ILE A 244 -7.75 -10.65 -0.82
N LEU A 245 -8.39 -9.51 -0.57
CA LEU A 245 -8.33 -8.82 0.72
C LEU A 245 -9.38 -9.39 1.68
N GLU A 246 -10.59 -9.62 1.17
CA GLU A 246 -11.69 -10.19 1.93
C GLU A 246 -12.65 -10.95 1.02
N TYR A 247 -13.15 -12.07 1.51
CA TYR A 247 -14.26 -12.79 0.92
C TYR A 247 -15.14 -13.37 2.03
N SER A 248 -16.36 -12.87 2.12
CA SER A 248 -17.37 -13.27 3.10
C SER A 248 -18.74 -13.25 2.44
N ASN A 249 -19.79 -13.65 3.18
CA ASN A 249 -21.16 -13.58 2.67
C ASN A 249 -21.67 -12.15 2.46
N GLU A 250 -20.91 -11.13 2.87
CA GLU A 250 -21.32 -9.72 2.83
C GLU A 250 -20.43 -8.88 1.91
N LEU A 251 -19.18 -9.29 1.69
CA LEU A 251 -18.17 -8.49 1.01
C LEU A 251 -17.20 -9.36 0.21
N LEU A 252 -16.95 -8.93 -1.02
CA LEU A 252 -15.82 -9.32 -1.84
C LEU A 252 -14.92 -8.10 -2.05
N SER A 253 -13.69 -8.14 -1.53
CA SER A 253 -12.71 -7.06 -1.67
C SER A 253 -11.44 -7.56 -2.34
N LEU A 254 -11.09 -6.92 -3.45
CA LEU A 254 -9.96 -7.26 -4.31
C LEU A 254 -9.06 -6.06 -4.50
N SER A 255 -7.74 -6.25 -4.45
CA SER A 255 -6.78 -5.20 -4.84
C SER A 255 -6.14 -5.57 -6.17
N TYR A 256 -6.37 -4.75 -7.20
CA TYR A 256 -5.77 -4.96 -8.51
C TYR A 256 -4.26 -4.75 -8.43
N ILE A 257 -3.48 -5.80 -8.69
CA ILE A 257 -2.04 -5.82 -8.41
C ILE A 257 -1.29 -4.71 -9.18
N PRO A 258 -1.47 -4.52 -10.49
CA PRO A 258 -0.68 -3.53 -11.24
C PRO A 258 -0.84 -2.08 -10.76
N ARG A 259 -2.03 -1.68 -10.28
CA ARG A 259 -2.33 -0.28 -9.90
C ARG A 259 -2.59 -0.08 -8.40
N GLY A 260 -2.85 -1.14 -7.66
CA GLY A 260 -3.18 -1.09 -6.23
C GLY A 260 -4.60 -0.61 -5.92
N ASN A 261 -5.44 -0.37 -6.93
CA ASN A 261 -6.83 0.05 -6.72
C ASN A 261 -7.63 -1.07 -6.05
N THR A 262 -8.44 -0.72 -5.07
CA THR A 262 -9.33 -1.65 -4.40
C THR A 262 -10.71 -1.64 -5.03
N LEU A 263 -11.20 -2.82 -5.39
CA LEU A 263 -12.53 -3.08 -5.88
C LEU A 263 -13.33 -3.77 -4.78
N ASN A 264 -14.49 -3.22 -4.43
CA ASN A 264 -15.34 -3.75 -3.39
C ASN A 264 -16.71 -4.07 -3.98
N TYR A 265 -17.23 -5.24 -3.64
CA TYR A 265 -18.52 -5.72 -4.11
C TYR A 265 -19.34 -6.29 -2.96
N LYS A 266 -20.66 -6.14 -3.06
CA LYS A 266 -21.64 -6.78 -2.17
C LYS A 266 -22.41 -7.82 -2.96
N PRO A 267 -22.90 -8.90 -2.34
CA PRO A 267 -23.76 -9.84 -3.03
C PRO A 267 -24.98 -9.12 -3.60
N GLU A 268 -25.33 -9.44 -4.85
CA GLU A 268 -26.61 -9.04 -5.43
C GLU A 268 -27.72 -9.79 -4.67
N LYS A 269 -28.68 -9.04 -4.13
CA LYS A 269 -29.83 -9.60 -3.41
C LYS A 269 -30.92 -10.07 -4.36
#